data_AF-A0A3G2J6C4-F1
#
_entry.id   AF-A0A3G2J6C4-F1
#
_cell.length_a   1.000
_cell.length_b   1.000
_cell.length_c   1.000
_cell.angle_alpha   90.00
_cell.angle_beta   90.00
_cell.angle_gamma   90.00
#
_symmetry.space_group_name_H-M   'P 1'
#
loop_
_entity.id
_entity.type
_entity.pdbx_description
1 polymer ?
#
loop_
_entity_poly.entity_id
_entity_poly.type
_entity_poly.pdbx_seq_one_letter_code
_entity_poly.pdbx_strand_id
1 'polypeptide(L)'
;MCATGSSPRRRSNPSGWPTSTSTSWPAAAVKFGSVEEVVLRLKELLFPSIANVAVLSVDVNIAIVRVDVQCTTAGAACPECGAWSTRVHSSYLRLPADVPSAGRRVVLQLRVRRFRCPTTLCPRRTLVEQISGLTRRHGQRTERLRSTLAALGLALAGRAGARLAAVLGVSVSRSTVLRLVNALPEPEVPAPRVVGVDEYAIRKGRHYGTALVDVETRRPIDLLPDRKASSLAAWLARRPDVEVVCRDRAPFFAEGAAAGARSRPRTGGISGTT
;
A
#
# COMPACT_ATOMS: atom_id res chain seq x y z
N MET A 1 -2.35 12.38 -82.06
CA MET A 1 -3.81 12.14 -81.98
C MET A 1 -4.20 12.14 -80.50
N CYS A 2 -5.06 13.09 -80.15
CA CYS A 2 -5.87 13.29 -78.93
C CYS A 2 -5.18 13.05 -77.56
N ALA A 3 -4.74 14.04 -76.77
CA ALA A 3 -5.36 15.30 -76.30
C ALA A 3 -6.62 15.12 -75.42
N THR A 4 -6.49 15.52 -74.14
CA THR A 4 -7.36 16.38 -73.29
C THR A 4 -7.12 15.99 -71.82
N GLY A 5 -6.58 16.84 -70.94
CA GLY A 5 -7.21 18.02 -70.33
C GLY A 5 -8.15 17.55 -69.20
N SER A 6 -8.13 18.00 -67.94
CA SER A 6 -7.79 19.31 -67.41
C SER A 6 -8.03 19.37 -65.87
N SER A 7 -7.26 20.24 -65.21
CA SER A 7 -7.59 21.08 -64.03
C SER A 7 -7.74 20.49 -62.60
N PRO A 8 -7.20 21.16 -61.55
CA PRO A 8 -7.18 20.69 -60.17
C PRO A 8 -8.45 21.09 -59.39
N ARG A 9 -9.05 20.14 -58.65
CA ARG A 9 -10.17 20.42 -57.74
C ARG A 9 -9.65 20.98 -56.41
N ARG A 10 -10.00 22.25 -56.15
CA ARG A 10 -10.02 22.89 -54.82
C ARG A 10 -10.72 21.98 -53.81
N ARG A 11 -10.07 21.68 -52.68
CA ARG A 11 -10.74 21.17 -51.47
C ARG A 11 -11.33 22.36 -50.72
N SER A 12 -12.65 22.37 -50.61
CA SER A 12 -13.43 23.25 -49.76
C SER A 12 -13.27 22.84 -48.29
N ASN A 13 -13.17 23.85 -47.43
CA ASN A 13 -13.06 23.75 -45.98
C ASN A 13 -14.48 23.78 -45.37
N PRO A 14 -14.94 22.77 -44.59
CA PRO A 14 -16.20 22.88 -43.88
C PRO A 14 -15.96 23.51 -42.49
N SER A 15 -16.08 24.83 -42.41
CA SER A 15 -16.28 25.57 -41.16
C SER A 15 -17.73 25.43 -40.71
N GLY A 16 -17.95 24.83 -39.55
CA GLY A 16 -19.30 24.71 -38.96
C GLY A 16 -19.28 24.16 -37.54
N TRP A 17 -18.75 24.94 -36.58
CA TRP A 17 -19.02 24.70 -35.17
C TRP A 17 -20.35 25.35 -34.82
N PRO A 18 -21.27 24.68 -34.10
CA PRO A 18 -22.50 25.31 -33.63
C PRO A 18 -22.17 26.38 -32.59
N THR A 19 -22.75 27.57 -32.79
CA THR A 19 -22.68 28.72 -31.90
C THR A 19 -23.26 28.39 -30.52
N SER A 20 -22.55 28.85 -29.49
CA SER A 20 -22.84 28.66 -28.07
C SER A 20 -24.24 29.14 -27.69
N THR A 21 -25.09 28.23 -27.20
CA THR A 21 -26.21 28.58 -26.33
C THR A 21 -25.69 28.77 -24.92
N SER A 22 -25.83 30.00 -24.42
CA SER A 22 -25.42 30.42 -23.07
C SER A 22 -26.27 29.70 -22.02
N THR A 23 -25.80 28.56 -21.53
CA THR A 23 -26.34 27.97 -20.30
C THR A 23 -25.59 28.62 -19.15
N SER A 24 -26.22 29.62 -18.53
CA SER A 24 -25.74 30.29 -17.33
C SER A 24 -25.80 29.31 -16.16
N TRP A 25 -24.62 28.89 -15.69
CA TRP A 25 -24.51 28.21 -14.40
C TRP A 25 -24.74 29.24 -13.29
N PRO A 26 -25.57 28.96 -12.27
CA PRO A 26 -25.71 29.88 -11.16
C PRO A 26 -24.35 29.97 -10.47
N ALA A 27 -23.79 31.18 -10.46
CA ALA A 27 -22.61 31.52 -9.69
C ALA A 27 -22.97 31.44 -8.20
N ALA A 28 -22.93 30.23 -7.64
CA ALA A 28 -22.86 30.07 -6.20
C ALA A 28 -21.58 30.80 -5.76
N ALA A 29 -21.76 31.96 -5.13
CA ALA A 29 -20.67 32.76 -4.61
C ALA A 29 -19.81 31.87 -3.70
N VAL A 30 -18.62 31.51 -4.18
CA VAL A 30 -17.61 30.86 -3.35
C VAL A 30 -17.24 31.87 -2.29
N LYS A 31 -17.79 31.70 -1.08
CA LYS A 31 -17.37 32.47 0.09
C LYS A 31 -15.93 32.06 0.39
N PHE A 32 -14.98 32.89 0.01
CA PHE A 32 -13.60 32.76 0.47
C PHE A 32 -13.59 33.12 1.96
N GLY A 33 -13.44 32.10 2.82
CA GLY A 33 -13.21 32.31 4.25
C GLY A 33 -11.92 33.09 4.49
N SER A 34 -11.68 33.49 5.74
CA SER A 34 -10.37 34.05 6.11
C SER A 34 -9.25 33.07 5.73
N VAL A 35 -8.01 33.55 5.55
CA VAL A 35 -6.86 32.69 5.23
C VAL A 35 -6.75 31.51 6.21
N GLU A 36 -7.04 31.76 7.49
CA GLU A 36 -7.07 30.74 8.55
C GLU A 36 -8.17 29.68 8.34
N GLU A 37 -9.37 30.10 7.92
CA GLU A 37 -10.46 29.17 7.62
C GLU A 37 -10.14 28.28 6.42
N VAL A 38 -9.51 28.84 5.39
CA VAL A 38 -9.04 28.08 4.21
C VAL A 38 -7.99 27.05 4.62
N VAL A 39 -7.02 27.44 5.45
CA VAL A 39 -5.96 26.55 5.94
C VAL A 39 -6.53 25.42 6.81
N LEU A 40 -7.52 25.71 7.66
CA LEU A 40 -8.20 24.70 8.46
C LEU A 40 -8.92 23.67 7.58
N ARG A 41 -9.69 24.13 6.58
CA ARG A 41 -10.35 23.25 5.60
C ARG A 41 -9.34 22.44 4.80
N LEU A 42 -8.19 23.00 4.45
CA LEU A 42 -7.10 22.28 3.79
C LEU A 42 -6.48 21.21 4.69
N LYS A 43 -6.33 21.47 5.99
CA LYS A 43 -5.92 20.44 6.96
C LYS A 43 -6.92 19.30 6.99
N GLU A 44 -8.21 19.58 7.04
CA GLU A 44 -9.26 18.56 7.05
C GLU A 44 -9.28 17.75 5.76
N LEU A 45 -9.11 18.42 4.61
CA LEU A 45 -9.08 17.78 3.30
C LEU A 45 -7.83 16.90 3.11
N LEU A 46 -6.66 17.42 3.46
CA LEU A 46 -5.38 16.76 3.18
C LEU A 46 -5.01 15.73 4.26
N PHE A 47 -5.39 15.97 5.50
CA PHE A 47 -4.99 15.18 6.68
C PHE A 47 -6.17 14.84 7.60
N PRO A 48 -7.26 14.24 7.09
CA PRO A 48 -8.47 13.99 7.89
C PRO A 48 -8.21 13.05 9.07
N SER A 49 -7.36 12.04 8.87
CA SER A 49 -7.08 11.00 9.87
C SER A 49 -5.74 11.19 10.60
N ILE A 50 -5.05 12.31 10.38
CA ILE A 50 -3.76 12.59 11.01
C ILE A 50 -3.95 13.62 12.12
N ALA A 51 -3.75 13.17 13.35
CA ALA A 51 -3.76 14.05 14.52
C ALA A 51 -2.47 14.89 14.59
N ASN A 52 -2.57 16.03 15.28
CA ASN A 52 -1.45 16.88 15.64
C ASN A 52 -0.63 17.45 14.47
N VAL A 53 -1.30 17.75 13.35
CA VAL A 53 -0.71 18.43 12.19
C VAL A 53 -1.47 19.73 11.95
N ALA A 54 -0.72 20.82 11.83
CA ALA A 54 -1.21 22.07 11.28
C ALA A 54 -0.66 22.25 9.86
N VAL A 55 -1.53 22.62 8.94
CA VAL A 55 -1.13 23.22 7.66
C VAL A 55 -0.87 24.71 7.94
N LEU A 56 0.21 25.26 7.41
CA LEU A 56 0.55 26.67 7.57
C LEU A 56 0.31 27.44 6.27
N SER A 57 0.68 26.84 5.15
CA SER A 57 0.54 27.42 3.83
C SER A 57 0.49 26.30 2.78
N VAL A 58 -0.05 26.62 1.61
CA VAL A 58 -0.01 25.74 0.44
C VAL A 58 0.41 26.56 -0.77
N ASP A 59 1.55 26.18 -1.36
CA ASP A 59 2.03 26.70 -2.64
C ASP A 59 1.68 25.70 -3.75
N VAL A 60 1.00 26.19 -4.78
CA VAL A 60 0.49 25.36 -5.87
C VAL A 60 1.04 25.86 -7.19
N ASN A 61 1.71 24.97 -7.91
CA ASN A 61 2.02 25.17 -9.32
C ASN A 61 1.44 24.03 -10.18
N ILE A 62 1.72 24.08 -11.49
CA ILE A 62 1.19 23.13 -12.47
C ILE A 62 1.61 21.68 -12.21
N ALA A 63 2.76 21.45 -11.57
CA ALA A 63 3.34 20.12 -11.41
C ALA A 63 3.37 19.62 -9.95
N ILE A 64 3.48 20.55 -9.00
CA ILE A 64 3.76 20.28 -7.59
C ILE A 64 2.84 21.13 -6.71
N VAL A 65 2.28 20.49 -5.68
CA VAL A 65 1.66 21.13 -4.52
C VAL A 65 2.64 21.00 -3.35
N ARG A 66 3.12 22.12 -2.84
CA ARG A 66 3.92 22.18 -1.62
C ARG A 66 3.03 22.56 -0.45
N VAL A 67 3.10 21.80 0.62
CA VAL A 67 2.28 22.02 1.81
C VAL A 67 3.20 22.25 2.99
N ASP A 68 3.22 23.47 3.51
CA ASP A 68 3.93 23.75 4.76
C ASP A 68 3.15 23.15 5.91
N VAL A 69 3.81 22.25 6.65
CA VAL A 69 3.19 21.53 7.76
C VAL A 69 4.08 21.53 8.98
N GLN A 70 3.46 21.54 10.16
CA GLN A 70 4.15 21.39 11.43
C GLN A 70 3.39 20.48 12.39
N CYS A 71 4.15 19.84 13.28
CA CYS A 71 3.60 19.10 14.40
C CYS A 71 3.07 20.09 15.46
N THR A 72 1.83 19.90 15.92
CA THR A 72 1.24 20.72 16.98
C THR A 72 1.45 20.14 18.38
N THR A 73 1.92 18.90 18.50
CA THR A 73 2.22 18.27 19.79
C THR A 73 3.28 19.09 20.54
N ALA A 74 3.16 19.26 21.85
CA ALA A 74 4.12 20.06 22.63
C ALA A 74 5.52 19.42 22.76
N GLY A 75 5.63 18.11 22.55
CA GLY A 75 6.85 17.35 22.76
C GLY A 75 6.82 15.99 22.06
N ALA A 76 7.79 15.14 22.39
CA ALA A 76 7.86 13.78 21.91
C ALA A 76 8.53 12.85 22.93
N ALA A 77 8.13 11.57 22.92
CA ALA A 77 8.74 10.53 23.73
C ALA A 77 10.08 10.06 23.13
N CYS A 78 11.06 9.78 23.98
CA CYS A 78 12.31 9.17 23.57
C CYS A 78 12.06 7.73 23.12
N PRO A 79 12.50 7.31 21.92
CA PRO A 79 12.28 5.96 21.44
C PRO A 79 13.10 4.88 22.18
N GLU A 80 14.13 5.25 22.95
CA GLU A 80 14.91 4.28 23.74
C GLU A 80 14.36 4.13 25.15
N CYS A 81 14.19 5.23 25.88
CA CYS A 81 13.80 5.19 27.30
C CYS A 81 12.34 5.56 27.57
N GLY A 82 11.56 5.92 26.54
CA GLY A 82 10.16 6.34 26.67
C GLY A 82 9.94 7.74 27.27
N ALA A 83 10.96 8.36 27.87
CA ALA A 83 10.80 9.63 28.57
C ALA A 83 10.30 10.76 27.65
N TRP A 84 9.28 11.48 28.11
CA TRP A 84 8.70 12.61 27.40
C TRP A 84 9.60 13.85 27.47
N SER A 85 9.78 14.55 26.34
CA SER A 85 10.54 15.80 26.29
C SER A 85 9.83 16.89 25.50
N THR A 86 9.85 18.10 26.06
CA THR A 86 9.46 19.35 25.41
C THR A 86 10.68 20.26 25.12
N ARG A 87 11.89 19.86 25.56
CA ARG A 87 13.11 20.67 25.41
C ARG A 87 13.67 20.56 23.99
N VAL A 88 13.32 21.51 23.13
CA VAL A 88 13.83 21.59 21.75
C VAL A 88 15.34 21.88 21.76
N HIS A 89 16.11 21.03 21.10
CA HIS A 89 17.54 21.22 20.85
C HIS A 89 17.77 22.01 19.55
N SER A 90 17.06 21.63 18.48
CA SER A 90 17.14 22.24 17.16
C SER A 90 15.92 21.87 16.32
N SER A 91 15.77 22.47 15.15
CA SER A 91 14.76 22.09 14.16
C SER A 91 15.36 22.09 12.76
N TYR A 92 14.83 21.28 11.86
CA TYR A 92 15.24 21.22 10.45
C TYR A 92 14.05 20.91 9.54
N LEU A 93 14.18 21.23 8.26
CA LEU A 93 13.14 20.98 7.27
C LEU A 93 13.32 19.58 6.65
N ARG A 94 12.20 18.85 6.49
CA ARG A 94 12.13 17.61 5.70
C ARG A 94 11.13 17.78 4.58
N LEU A 95 11.42 17.13 3.45
CA LEU A 95 10.61 17.19 2.23
C LEU A 95 10.01 15.82 1.86
N PRO A 96 9.24 15.14 2.73
CA PRO A 96 8.67 13.85 2.34
C PRO A 96 7.65 14.04 1.21
N ALA A 97 7.73 13.16 0.21
CA ALA A 97 6.68 13.06 -0.80
C ALA A 97 5.40 12.50 -0.17
N ASP A 98 4.27 12.97 -0.68
CA ASP A 98 2.96 12.59 -0.16
C ASP A 98 2.02 12.10 -1.27
N VAL A 99 0.84 11.62 -0.88
CA VAL A 99 -0.20 11.16 -1.81
C VAL A 99 -0.53 12.31 -2.78
N PRO A 100 -0.50 12.06 -4.10
CA PRO A 100 -0.82 13.08 -5.10
C PRO A 100 -2.21 13.70 -4.91
N SER A 101 -2.34 14.94 -5.37
CA SER A 101 -3.62 15.66 -5.36
C SER A 101 -3.90 16.22 -6.75
N ALA A 102 -5.05 15.84 -7.32
CA ALA A 102 -5.49 16.25 -8.65
C ALA A 102 -4.38 16.09 -9.72
N GLY A 103 -3.76 14.91 -9.77
CA GLY A 103 -2.69 14.57 -10.74
C GLY A 103 -1.33 15.22 -10.50
N ARG A 104 -1.19 16.03 -9.44
CA ARG A 104 0.06 16.73 -9.10
C ARG A 104 0.81 16.04 -7.97
N ARG A 105 2.14 16.12 -8.03
CA ARG A 105 3.02 15.67 -6.95
C ARG A 105 2.75 16.51 -5.71
N VAL A 106 2.59 15.87 -4.56
CA VAL A 106 2.51 16.58 -3.28
C VAL A 106 3.83 16.38 -2.52
N VAL A 107 4.41 17.47 -2.05
CA VAL A 107 5.61 17.46 -1.20
C VAL A 107 5.30 18.25 0.06
N LEU A 108 5.55 17.66 1.22
CA LEU A 108 5.37 18.36 2.49
C LEU A 108 6.65 19.14 2.81
N GLN A 109 6.52 20.41 3.16
CA GLN A 109 7.57 21.18 3.81
C GLN A 109 7.38 21.03 5.32
N LEU A 110 7.86 19.91 5.84
CA LEU A 110 7.66 19.54 7.24
C LEU A 110 8.79 20.07 8.11
N ARG A 111 8.49 21.03 8.98
CA ARG A 111 9.44 21.47 10.02
C ARG A 111 9.45 20.44 11.15
N VAL A 112 10.60 19.79 11.33
CA VAL A 112 10.80 18.74 12.34
C VAL A 112 11.71 19.24 13.46
N ARG A 113 11.24 19.09 14.69
CA ARG A 113 11.95 19.41 15.93
C ARG A 113 12.75 18.21 16.42
N ARG A 114 13.97 18.49 16.88
CA ARG A 114 14.83 17.58 17.61
C ARG A 114 14.81 18.00 19.08
N PHE A 115 14.44 17.09 19.97
CA PHE A 115 14.37 17.31 21.41
C PHE A 115 15.58 16.71 22.12
N ARG A 116 15.97 17.27 23.28
CA ARG A 116 16.93 16.66 24.21
C ARG A 116 16.22 15.62 25.06
N CYS A 117 16.79 14.43 25.20
CA CYS A 117 16.27 13.44 26.14
C CYS A 117 16.50 13.95 27.59
N PRO A 118 15.49 13.92 28.48
CA PRO A 118 15.67 14.34 29.86
C PRO A 118 16.43 13.31 30.70
N THR A 119 16.42 12.03 30.29
CA THR A 119 17.09 10.95 31.01
C THR A 119 18.60 11.02 30.77
N THR A 120 19.36 11.30 31.82
CA THR A 120 20.83 11.45 31.77
C THR A 120 21.56 10.15 31.39
N LEU A 121 21.06 9.01 31.87
CA LEU A 121 21.61 7.68 31.60
C LEU A 121 21.16 7.09 30.26
N CYS A 122 20.28 7.78 29.52
CA CYS A 122 19.82 7.28 28.22
C CYS A 122 20.94 7.44 27.18
N PRO A 123 21.34 6.37 26.46
CA PRO A 123 22.38 6.46 25.43
C PRO A 123 21.99 7.45 24.33
N ARG A 124 20.68 7.60 24.11
CA ARG A 124 20.12 8.57 23.17
C ARG A 124 19.94 9.93 23.82
N ARG A 125 20.87 10.84 23.52
CA ARG A 125 20.86 12.24 23.99
C ARG A 125 19.82 13.12 23.30
N THR A 126 19.50 12.81 22.05
CA THR A 126 18.48 13.56 21.29
C THR A 126 17.51 12.64 20.56
N LEU A 127 16.27 13.08 20.47
CA LEU A 127 15.18 12.39 19.76
C LEU A 127 14.58 13.33 18.73
N VAL A 128 14.15 12.78 17.61
CA VAL A 128 13.52 13.54 16.52
C VAL A 128 12.04 13.22 16.57
N GLU A 129 11.18 14.24 16.60
CA GLU A 129 9.74 13.99 16.62
C GLU A 129 9.26 13.19 15.42
N GLN A 130 8.27 12.36 15.65
CA GLN A 130 7.53 11.65 14.62
C GLN A 130 6.05 11.97 14.79
N ILE A 131 5.37 12.25 13.68
CA ILE A 131 3.94 12.45 13.61
C ILE A 131 3.32 11.10 13.23
N SER A 132 2.52 10.53 14.14
CA SER A 132 1.88 9.23 13.94
C SER A 132 1.00 9.26 12.69
N GLY A 133 1.04 8.18 11.89
CA GLY A 133 0.32 8.07 10.61
C GLY A 133 0.88 8.93 9.46
N LEU A 134 1.80 9.86 9.72
CA LEU A 134 2.37 10.73 8.69
C LEU A 134 3.84 10.43 8.42
N THR A 135 4.67 10.32 9.45
CA THR A 135 6.13 10.23 9.29
C THR A 135 6.70 8.92 9.79
N ARG A 136 7.77 8.46 9.14
CA ARG A 136 8.65 7.40 9.61
C ARG A 136 10.09 7.88 9.68
N ARG A 137 10.86 7.33 10.63
CA ARG A 137 12.28 7.59 10.77
C ARG A 137 12.99 7.30 9.45
N HIS A 138 13.79 8.25 8.98
CA HIS A 138 14.50 8.21 7.68
C HIS A 138 13.61 8.08 6.43
N GLY A 139 12.28 8.08 6.57
CA GLY A 139 11.35 7.93 5.46
C GLY A 139 11.29 9.18 4.59
N GLN A 140 11.54 9.04 3.28
CA GLN A 140 11.39 10.14 2.31
C GLN A 140 9.96 10.27 1.75
N ARG A 141 9.02 9.52 2.33
CA ARG A 141 7.60 9.44 1.92
C ARG A 141 6.77 9.37 3.18
N THR A 142 5.57 9.94 3.14
CA THR A 142 4.61 9.78 4.23
C THR A 142 4.17 8.32 4.37
N GLU A 143 3.72 7.92 5.56
CA GLU A 143 3.19 6.56 5.76
C GLU A 143 1.97 6.31 4.87
N ARG A 144 1.08 7.29 4.69
CA ARG A 144 -0.05 7.17 3.77
C ARG A 144 0.38 6.93 2.31
N LEU A 145 1.39 7.64 1.80
CA LEU A 145 1.91 7.38 0.45
C LEU A 145 2.54 5.99 0.35
N ARG A 146 3.25 5.54 1.39
CA ARG A 146 3.82 4.19 1.44
C ARG A 146 2.72 3.12 1.37
N SER A 147 1.64 3.27 2.13
CA SER A 147 0.49 2.36 2.11
C SER A 147 -0.20 2.34 0.74
N THR A 148 -0.44 3.50 0.12
CA THR A 148 -1.00 3.57 -1.24
C THR A 148 -0.13 2.84 -2.25
N LEU A 149 1.19 3.06 -2.22
CA LEU A 149 2.12 2.39 -3.14
C LEU A 149 2.22 0.88 -2.88
N ALA A 150 2.10 0.43 -1.63
CA ALA A 150 2.04 -0.98 -1.29
C ALA A 150 0.76 -1.62 -1.84
N ALA A 151 -0.40 -0.97 -1.71
CA ALA A 151 -1.67 -1.44 -2.26
C ALA A 151 -1.63 -1.52 -3.79
N LEU A 152 -1.06 -0.51 -4.47
CA LEU A 152 -0.81 -0.57 -5.92
C LEU A 152 0.10 -1.74 -6.30
N GLY A 153 1.13 -2.00 -5.49
CA GLY A 153 2.03 -3.13 -5.68
C GLY A 153 1.36 -4.48 -5.49
N LEU A 154 0.46 -4.61 -4.51
CA LEU A 154 -0.29 -5.83 -4.27
C LEU A 154 -1.26 -6.13 -5.43
N ALA A 155 -1.92 -5.10 -5.95
CA ALA A 155 -2.87 -5.24 -7.05
C ALA A 155 -2.21 -5.47 -8.42
N LEU A 156 -1.07 -4.81 -8.70
CA LEU A 156 -0.49 -4.71 -10.05
C LEU A 156 0.94 -5.26 -10.18
N ALA A 157 1.54 -5.74 -9.09
CA ALA A 157 2.96 -6.05 -9.00
C ALA A 157 3.89 -4.85 -9.30
N GLY A 158 5.20 -5.09 -9.31
CA GLY A 158 6.20 -4.01 -9.30
C GLY A 158 6.16 -3.06 -10.51
N ARG A 159 6.15 -3.57 -11.75
CA ARG A 159 6.26 -2.71 -12.95
C ARG A 159 4.95 -1.98 -13.27
N ALA A 160 3.81 -2.68 -13.25
CA ALA A 160 2.54 -2.03 -13.54
C ALA A 160 2.11 -1.12 -12.38
N GLY A 161 2.41 -1.48 -11.13
CA GLY A 161 2.24 -0.59 -9.98
C GLY A 161 3.06 0.70 -10.10
N ALA A 162 4.32 0.61 -10.52
CA ALA A 162 5.16 1.79 -10.76
C ALA A 162 4.63 2.68 -11.91
N ARG A 163 4.14 2.07 -13.00
CA ARG A 163 3.52 2.81 -14.12
C ARG A 163 2.25 3.54 -13.69
N LEU A 164 1.36 2.87 -12.95
CA LEU A 164 0.13 3.51 -12.46
C LEU A 164 0.46 4.62 -11.45
N ALA A 165 1.42 4.40 -10.55
CA ALA A 165 1.89 5.43 -9.64
C ALA A 165 2.36 6.70 -10.39
N ALA A 166 3.06 6.54 -11.52
CA ALA A 166 3.51 7.66 -12.34
C ALA A 166 2.34 8.45 -12.94
N VAL A 167 1.29 7.78 -13.42
CA VAL A 167 0.05 8.41 -13.92
C VAL A 167 -0.64 9.21 -12.81
N LEU A 168 -0.62 8.71 -11.58
CA LEU A 168 -1.17 9.42 -10.42
C LEU A 168 -0.30 10.60 -9.96
N GLY A 169 0.94 10.73 -10.45
CA GLY A 169 1.85 11.80 -10.07
C GLY A 169 2.94 11.38 -9.07
N VAL A 170 3.25 10.09 -8.92
CA VAL A 170 4.35 9.58 -8.07
C VAL A 170 5.37 8.80 -8.89
N SER A 171 6.63 9.25 -8.89
CA SER A 171 7.72 8.49 -9.51
C SER A 171 8.36 7.53 -8.52
N VAL A 172 8.25 6.21 -8.78
CA VAL A 172 8.90 5.14 -8.02
C VAL A 172 9.36 4.02 -8.94
N SER A 173 10.42 3.31 -8.55
CA SER A 173 10.90 2.14 -9.27
C SER A 173 10.07 0.90 -8.94
N ARG A 174 10.07 -0.10 -9.84
CA ARG A 174 9.47 -1.42 -9.57
C ARG A 174 9.99 -2.04 -8.27
N SER A 175 11.28 -1.88 -7.99
CA SER A 175 11.93 -2.46 -6.81
C SER A 175 11.47 -1.75 -5.53
N THR A 176 11.18 -0.44 -5.61
CA THR A 176 10.58 0.29 -4.48
C THR A 176 9.19 -0.22 -4.18
N VAL A 177 8.36 -0.45 -5.20
CA VAL A 177 7.01 -1.01 -5.03
C VAL A 177 7.09 -2.40 -4.39
N LEU A 178 7.92 -3.30 -4.94
CA LEU A 178 8.06 -4.66 -4.37
C LEU A 178 8.61 -4.65 -2.95
N ARG A 179 9.56 -3.76 -2.62
CA ARG A 179 10.06 -3.59 -1.26
C ARG A 179 8.98 -3.10 -0.28
N LEU A 180 8.02 -2.31 -0.75
CA LEU A 180 6.88 -1.89 0.07
C LEU A 180 5.91 -3.05 0.31
N VAL A 181 5.64 -3.85 -0.72
CA VAL A 181 4.82 -5.07 -0.60
C VAL A 181 5.47 -6.06 0.36
N ASN A 182 6.76 -6.36 0.21
CA ASN A 182 7.49 -7.29 1.08
C ASN A 182 7.64 -6.79 2.52
N ALA A 183 7.36 -5.51 2.79
CA ALA A 183 7.39 -4.94 4.14
C ALA A 183 6.00 -4.90 4.79
N LEU A 184 4.96 -5.36 4.09
CA LEU A 184 3.64 -5.56 4.68
C LEU A 184 3.71 -6.74 5.66
N PRO A 185 2.97 -6.68 6.78
CA PRO A 185 2.81 -7.84 7.65
C PRO A 185 2.13 -8.97 6.87
N GLU A 186 2.57 -10.19 7.12
CA GLU A 186 1.87 -11.37 6.60
C GLU A 186 0.48 -11.41 7.24
N PRO A 187 -0.59 -11.63 6.45
CA PRO A 187 -1.92 -11.81 7.02
C PRO A 187 -1.95 -13.03 7.94
N GLU A 188 -2.61 -12.90 9.09
CA GLU A 188 -2.94 -14.07 9.90
C GLU A 188 -3.94 -14.94 9.13
N VAL A 189 -3.58 -16.21 8.94
CA VAL A 189 -4.48 -17.18 8.33
C VAL A 189 -5.01 -18.10 9.43
N PRO A 190 -6.33 -18.11 9.69
CA PRO A 190 -6.96 -19.05 10.62
C PRO A 190 -6.62 -20.50 10.26
N ALA A 191 -6.60 -21.38 11.26
CA ALA A 191 -6.43 -22.81 11.03
C ALA A 191 -7.63 -23.35 10.21
N PRO A 192 -7.40 -23.89 9.00
CA PRO A 192 -8.50 -24.36 8.16
C PRO A 192 -8.95 -25.76 8.61
N ARG A 193 -10.25 -26.01 8.55
CA ARG A 193 -10.79 -27.36 8.74
C ARG A 193 -10.75 -28.18 7.45
N VAL A 194 -11.00 -27.54 6.31
CA VAL A 194 -10.94 -28.18 4.98
C VAL A 194 -9.87 -27.48 4.14
N VAL A 195 -8.82 -28.22 3.76
CA VAL A 195 -7.73 -27.70 2.92
C VAL A 195 -7.83 -28.24 1.50
N GLY A 196 -7.77 -27.35 0.52
CA GLY A 196 -7.59 -27.62 -0.89
C GLY A 196 -6.10 -27.61 -1.22
N VAL A 197 -5.65 -28.64 -1.93
CA VAL A 197 -4.27 -28.84 -2.36
C VAL A 197 -4.27 -28.89 -3.88
N ASP A 198 -3.51 -27.98 -4.48
CA ASP A 198 -3.36 -27.91 -5.94
C ASP A 198 -1.90 -27.65 -6.34
N GLU A 199 -1.53 -28.01 -7.56
CA GLU A 199 -0.22 -27.69 -8.12
C GLU A 199 -0.25 -26.28 -8.74
N TYR A 200 0.71 -25.43 -8.39
CA TYR A 200 0.89 -24.14 -9.05
C TYR A 200 2.23 -24.06 -9.76
N ALA A 201 2.23 -23.49 -10.96
CA ALA A 201 3.44 -23.27 -11.74
C ALA A 201 4.01 -21.87 -11.48
N ILE A 202 5.12 -21.77 -10.74
CA ILE A 202 5.90 -20.52 -10.60
C ILE A 202 6.45 -20.10 -11.97
N ARG A 203 6.96 -21.09 -12.70
CA ARG A 203 7.37 -20.95 -14.09
C ARG A 203 6.92 -22.19 -14.85
N LYS A 204 5.93 -22.01 -15.71
CA LYS A 204 5.32 -23.08 -16.50
C LYS A 204 6.39 -23.95 -17.17
N GLY A 205 6.29 -25.26 -16.94
CA GLY A 205 7.22 -26.26 -17.47
C GLY A 205 8.58 -26.36 -16.77
N ARG A 206 8.81 -25.65 -15.66
CA ARG A 206 10.10 -25.69 -14.94
C ARG A 206 9.95 -25.87 -13.43
N HIS A 207 9.21 -24.98 -12.79
CA HIS A 207 9.13 -24.92 -11.33
C HIS A 207 7.67 -24.97 -10.92
N TYR A 208 7.32 -26.03 -10.21
CA TYR A 208 6.01 -26.29 -9.65
C TYR A 208 6.11 -26.35 -8.13
N GLY A 209 5.13 -25.76 -7.47
CA GLY A 209 4.94 -25.83 -6.03
C GLY A 209 3.53 -26.32 -5.70
N THR A 210 3.22 -26.35 -4.42
CA THR A 210 1.90 -26.72 -3.91
C THR A 210 1.18 -25.49 -3.37
N ALA A 211 -0.02 -25.21 -3.90
CA ALA A 211 -0.89 -24.18 -3.38
C ALA A 211 -1.88 -24.78 -2.39
N LEU A 212 -2.01 -24.13 -1.24
CA LEU A 212 -2.88 -24.54 -0.15
C LEU A 212 -3.95 -23.47 0.03
N VAL A 213 -5.21 -23.88 -0.05
CA VAL A 213 -6.37 -22.98 -0.01
C VAL A 213 -7.34 -23.49 1.04
N ASP A 214 -7.89 -22.60 1.85
CA ASP A 214 -9.02 -22.94 2.70
C ASP A 214 -10.26 -23.04 1.81
N VAL A 215 -10.84 -24.23 1.72
CA VAL A 215 -11.98 -24.49 0.84
C VAL A 215 -13.23 -23.77 1.32
N GLU A 216 -13.39 -23.61 2.64
CA GLU A 216 -14.57 -23.00 3.25
C GLU A 216 -14.56 -21.48 3.03
N THR A 217 -13.43 -20.82 3.30
CA THR A 217 -13.30 -19.37 3.10
C THR A 217 -12.89 -18.96 1.68
N ARG A 218 -12.46 -19.92 0.86
CA ARG A 218 -11.90 -19.72 -0.49
C ARG A 218 -10.69 -18.79 -0.49
N ARG A 219 -9.89 -18.83 0.57
CA ARG A 219 -8.69 -17.99 0.72
C ARG A 219 -7.41 -18.80 0.65
N PRO A 220 -6.35 -18.29 0.00
CA PRO A 220 -5.03 -18.90 0.08
C PRO A 220 -4.54 -18.96 1.52
N ILE A 221 -3.90 -20.07 1.88
CA ILE A 221 -3.29 -20.28 3.19
C ILE A 221 -1.76 -20.22 3.08
N ASP A 222 -1.19 -20.95 2.13
CA ASP A 222 0.26 -21.11 2.02
C ASP A 222 0.66 -21.57 0.60
N LEU A 223 1.93 -21.35 0.27
CA LEU A 223 2.56 -21.79 -0.97
C LEU A 223 3.84 -22.57 -0.64
N LEU A 224 3.78 -23.89 -0.80
CA LEU A 224 4.97 -24.72 -0.63
C LEU A 224 5.89 -24.58 -1.84
N PRO A 225 7.21 -24.61 -1.64
CA PRO A 225 8.19 -24.37 -2.71
C PRO A 225 8.33 -25.55 -3.69
N ASP A 226 7.74 -26.70 -3.38
CA ASP A 226 7.78 -27.90 -4.20
C ASP A 226 6.45 -28.68 -4.17
N ARG A 227 6.41 -29.77 -4.94
CA ARG A 227 5.28 -30.70 -5.06
C ARG A 227 5.52 -32.05 -4.35
N LYS A 228 6.40 -32.08 -3.35
CA LYS A 228 6.76 -33.34 -2.69
C LYS A 228 5.70 -33.74 -1.67
N ALA A 229 5.36 -35.02 -1.64
CA ALA A 229 4.49 -35.62 -0.63
C ALA A 229 4.95 -35.29 0.81
N SER A 230 6.27 -35.32 1.04
CA SER A 230 6.87 -35.01 2.35
C SER A 230 6.66 -33.57 2.78
N SER A 231 6.73 -32.60 1.87
CA SER A 231 6.49 -31.19 2.17
C SER A 231 5.05 -30.95 2.60
N LEU A 232 4.08 -31.56 1.90
CA LEU A 232 2.67 -31.52 2.28
C LEU A 232 2.43 -32.20 3.63
N ALA A 233 2.99 -33.39 3.85
CA ALA A 233 2.85 -34.12 5.10
C ALA A 233 3.40 -33.33 6.31
N ALA A 234 4.57 -32.71 6.15
CA ALA A 234 5.17 -31.86 7.18
C ALA A 234 4.32 -30.61 7.46
N TRP A 235 3.67 -30.06 6.43
CA TRP A 235 2.76 -28.92 6.59
C TRP A 235 1.48 -29.30 7.36
N LEU A 236 0.88 -30.45 7.02
CA LEU A 236 -0.31 -30.99 7.70
C LEU A 236 -0.04 -31.37 9.16
N ALA A 237 1.15 -31.93 9.45
CA ALA A 237 1.54 -32.32 10.81
C ALA A 237 1.55 -31.14 11.79
N ARG A 238 1.86 -29.93 11.32
CA ARG A 238 1.85 -28.70 12.13
C ARG A 238 0.45 -28.12 12.35
N ARG A 239 -0.59 -28.69 11.73
CA ARG A 239 -1.96 -28.16 11.76
C ARG A 239 -2.94 -29.30 12.04
N PRO A 240 -3.06 -29.78 13.28
CA PRO A 240 -3.91 -30.92 13.61
C PRO A 240 -5.40 -30.70 13.30
N ASP A 241 -5.84 -29.44 13.23
CA ASP A 241 -7.25 -29.05 13.05
C ASP A 241 -7.81 -29.28 11.63
N VAL A 242 -6.97 -29.56 10.62
CA VAL A 242 -7.46 -29.88 9.27
C VAL A 242 -8.16 -31.26 9.29
N GLU A 243 -9.46 -31.31 9.13
CA GLU A 243 -10.21 -32.57 9.09
C GLU A 243 -10.21 -33.19 7.69
N VAL A 244 -10.27 -32.36 6.64
CA VAL A 244 -10.49 -32.80 5.27
C VAL A 244 -9.43 -32.22 4.33
N VAL A 245 -8.88 -33.06 3.46
CA VAL A 245 -7.95 -32.67 2.40
C VAL A 245 -8.61 -32.91 1.04
N CYS A 246 -8.98 -31.83 0.36
CA CYS A 246 -9.40 -31.83 -1.04
C CYS A 246 -8.16 -31.73 -1.93
N ARG A 247 -7.98 -32.65 -2.87
CA ARG A 247 -6.83 -32.66 -3.79
C ARG A 247 -7.25 -33.08 -5.19
N ASP A 248 -6.45 -32.68 -6.19
CA ASP A 248 -6.54 -33.24 -7.54
C ASP A 248 -6.12 -34.73 -7.56
N ARG A 249 -6.04 -35.37 -8.74
CA ARG A 249 -5.69 -36.80 -8.84
C ARG A 249 -4.18 -37.09 -8.77
N ALA A 250 -3.34 -36.12 -8.41
CA ALA A 250 -1.91 -36.32 -8.35
C ALA A 250 -1.51 -37.34 -7.24
N PRO A 251 -0.77 -38.42 -7.57
CA PRO A 251 -0.43 -39.47 -6.61
C PRO A 251 0.35 -38.98 -5.39
N PHE A 252 1.26 -38.03 -5.59
CA PHE A 252 2.11 -37.49 -4.52
C PHE A 252 1.31 -36.67 -3.48
N PHE A 253 0.19 -36.05 -3.85
CA PHE A 253 -0.68 -35.39 -2.87
C PHE A 253 -1.50 -36.39 -2.07
N ALA A 254 -1.94 -37.51 -2.68
CA ALA A 254 -2.59 -38.59 -1.95
C ALA A 254 -1.64 -39.21 -0.91
N GLU A 255 -0.38 -39.46 -1.30
CA GLU A 255 0.66 -39.96 -0.41
C GLU A 255 0.96 -38.98 0.73
N GLY A 256 1.13 -37.70 0.41
CA GLY A 256 1.40 -36.66 1.40
C GLY A 256 0.27 -36.46 2.40
N ALA A 257 -0.99 -36.49 1.94
CA ALA A 257 -2.16 -36.40 2.80
C ALA A 257 -2.25 -37.62 3.75
N ALA A 258 -2.04 -38.83 3.24
CA ALA A 258 -2.06 -40.04 4.06
C ALA A 258 -0.92 -40.05 5.10
N ALA A 259 0.28 -39.60 4.72
CA ALA A 259 1.41 -39.49 5.63
C ALA A 259 1.19 -38.41 6.70
N GLY A 260 0.66 -37.24 6.33
CA GLY A 260 0.34 -36.15 7.26
C GLY A 260 -0.81 -36.49 8.22
N ALA A 261 -1.76 -37.32 7.81
CA ALA A 261 -2.81 -37.82 8.68
C ALA A 261 -2.27 -38.80 9.75
N ARG A 262 -1.30 -39.65 9.38
CA ARG A 262 -0.67 -40.62 10.30
C ARG A 262 0.21 -39.99 11.38
N SER A 263 0.77 -38.81 11.12
CA SER A 263 1.63 -38.10 12.07
C SER A 263 0.85 -37.26 13.10
N ARG A 264 -0.48 -37.25 13.03
CA ARG A 264 -1.33 -36.55 14.00
C ARG A 264 -1.51 -37.36 15.28
N PRO A 265 -1.52 -36.71 16.45
CA PRO A 265 -1.96 -37.36 17.67
C PRO A 265 -3.40 -37.86 17.45
N ARG A 266 -3.63 -39.17 17.64
CA ARG A 266 -4.97 -39.74 17.60
C ARG A 266 -5.79 -39.05 18.69
N THR A 267 -6.73 -38.19 18.31
CA THR A 267 -7.82 -37.82 19.21
C THR A 267 -8.52 -39.12 19.60
N GLY A 268 -8.48 -39.42 20.89
CA GLY A 268 -8.81 -40.73 21.44
C GLY A 268 -10.16 -41.24 20.95
N GLY A 269 -10.17 -42.45 20.40
CA GLY A 269 -11.39 -43.19 20.17
C GLY A 269 -12.04 -43.47 21.52
N ILE A 270 -13.26 -42.99 21.71
CA ILE A 270 -14.12 -43.46 22.79
C ILE A 270 -14.49 -44.90 22.42
N SER A 271 -13.79 -45.87 23.00
CA SER A 271 -14.20 -47.27 23.01
C SER A 271 -15.39 -47.41 23.95
N GLY A 272 -16.61 -47.28 23.42
CA GLY A 272 -17.82 -47.73 24.07
C GLY A 272 -18.11 -49.17 23.66
N THR A 273 -17.63 -50.13 24.42
CA THR A 273 -18.13 -51.51 24.41
C THR A 273 -19.52 -51.50 25.05
N THR A 274 -20.53 -52.02 24.34
CA THR A 274 -21.77 -52.50 24.96
C THR A 274 -21.60 -53.97 25.28
#